data_AF-A0A3E0PTZ4-F1
#
_entry.id   AF-A0A3E0PTZ4-F1
#
_cell.length_a   1.000
_cell.length_b   1.000
_cell.length_c   1.000
_cell.angle_alpha   90.00
_cell.angle_beta   90.00
_cell.angle_gamma   90.00
#
_symmetry.space_group_name_H-M   'P 1'
#
loop_
_entity.id
_entity.type
_entity.pdbx_description
1 polymer ?
#
loop_
_entity_poly.entity_id
_entity_poly.type
_entity_poly.pdbx_seq_one_letter_code
_entity_poly.pdbx_strand_id
1 'polypeptide(L)'
;MADQPTDIANDSHERSLLDTVFKLPGAAALSARLGRSELRRRLLHMVPGLLPFVLWVYPHEYPWTDETPIRVWVAGLAIILAFYGLRHFREIARSGEGSGDTSVLGYSFSVLGALAIAPDNPEITLIVLVILAFGDGSATLGGMLMKGPTLFWNRAKTWAGLISFWVVGTLFAAVVYWGEVVPQISWETAFRQAGLIVICAAFAESLPLRMNDNLRVGIATLIASLAVIAGEYRPVKMLIVATVVLLIVHHLQRRRLNAAADSNGD
;
A
#
# COMPACT_ATOMS: atom_id res chain seq x y z
N MET A 1 18.09 -34.28 -25.01
CA MET A 1 18.81 -33.04 -24.66
C MET A 1 18.85 -32.19 -25.92
N ALA A 2 17.86 -31.33 -26.09
CA ALA A 2 17.78 -30.32 -27.14
C ALA A 2 17.09 -29.10 -26.52
N ASP A 3 17.70 -27.97 -26.80
CA ASP A 3 17.55 -26.61 -26.27
C ASP A 3 16.30 -25.88 -26.83
N GLN A 4 16.06 -24.67 -26.30
CA GLN A 4 15.34 -23.50 -26.86
C GLN A 4 14.01 -23.08 -26.18
N PRO A 5 13.71 -21.75 -26.19
CA PRO A 5 13.49 -20.96 -24.98
C PRO A 5 12.17 -20.18 -24.99
N THR A 6 11.62 -19.85 -23.82
CA THR A 6 10.34 -19.11 -23.73
C THR A 6 10.42 -17.74 -23.06
N ASP A 7 11.60 -17.26 -22.63
CA ASP A 7 11.69 -16.05 -21.78
C ASP A 7 12.05 -14.73 -22.48
N ILE A 8 12.44 -14.71 -23.77
CA ILE A 8 12.94 -13.48 -24.42
C ILE A 8 11.81 -12.60 -24.99
N ALA A 9 10.66 -13.18 -25.35
CA ALA A 9 9.59 -12.44 -26.02
C ALA A 9 8.83 -11.48 -25.08
N ASN A 10 8.63 -11.88 -23.81
CA ASN A 10 7.79 -11.12 -22.87
C ASN A 10 8.48 -9.83 -22.37
N ASP A 11 9.80 -9.88 -22.18
CA ASP A 11 10.61 -8.75 -21.71
C ASP A 11 10.69 -7.62 -22.75
N SER A 12 10.58 -7.93 -24.05
CA SER A 12 10.60 -6.93 -25.12
C SER A 12 9.32 -6.06 -25.16
N HIS A 13 8.17 -6.66 -24.86
CA HIS A 13 6.86 -6.01 -25.00
C HIS A 13 6.53 -5.14 -23.76
N GLU A 14 6.93 -5.59 -22.57
CA GLU A 14 6.75 -4.83 -21.31
C GLU A 14 7.66 -3.59 -21.27
N ARG A 15 8.88 -3.68 -21.82
CA ARG A 15 9.78 -2.53 -22.02
C ARG A 15 9.19 -1.48 -22.95
N SER A 16 8.50 -1.91 -24.02
CA SER A 16 7.88 -1.02 -25.03
C SER A 16 6.80 -0.09 -24.45
N LEU A 17 5.93 -0.61 -23.58
CA LEU A 17 4.87 0.18 -22.95
C LEU A 17 5.43 1.20 -21.95
N LEU A 18 6.37 0.78 -21.10
CA LEU A 18 6.99 1.67 -20.12
C LEU A 18 7.88 2.74 -20.79
N ASP A 19 8.57 2.41 -21.89
CA ASP A 19 9.32 3.39 -22.67
C ASP A 19 8.41 4.46 -23.30
N THR A 20 7.16 4.12 -23.60
CA THR A 20 6.16 5.10 -24.04
C THR A 20 5.73 6.01 -22.89
N VAL A 21 5.53 5.45 -21.69
CA VAL A 21 5.24 6.24 -20.47
C VAL A 21 6.41 7.19 -20.12
N PHE A 22 7.66 6.74 -20.24
CA PHE A 22 8.83 7.57 -19.96
C PHE A 22 9.06 8.71 -20.96
N LYS A 23 8.38 8.70 -22.12
CA LYS A 23 8.39 9.82 -23.08
C LYS A 23 7.44 10.95 -22.69
N LEU A 24 6.54 10.74 -21.71
CA LEU A 24 5.68 11.80 -21.22
C LEU A 24 6.52 12.90 -20.52
N PRO A 25 6.22 14.20 -20.74
CA PRO A 25 7.05 15.30 -20.24
C PRO A 25 7.30 15.24 -18.72
N GLY A 26 6.28 14.86 -17.94
CA GLY A 26 6.40 14.67 -16.49
C GLY A 26 7.24 13.44 -16.12
N ALA A 27 7.06 12.31 -16.81
CA ALA A 27 7.80 11.08 -16.53
C ALA A 27 9.28 11.19 -16.88
N ALA A 28 9.63 11.93 -17.94
CA ALA A 28 11.02 12.22 -18.30
C ALA A 28 11.72 13.05 -17.21
N ALA A 29 11.06 14.11 -16.72
CA ALA A 29 11.58 14.96 -15.64
C ALA A 29 11.72 14.20 -14.31
N LEU A 30 10.75 13.35 -13.96
CA LEU A 30 10.84 12.48 -12.78
C LEU A 30 11.95 11.43 -12.93
N SER A 31 12.06 10.79 -14.11
CA SER A 31 13.07 9.76 -14.38
C SER A 31 14.48 10.34 -14.28
N ALA A 32 14.69 11.59 -14.69
CA ALA A 32 15.97 12.27 -14.57
C ALA A 32 16.37 12.54 -13.11
N ARG A 33 15.40 12.72 -12.21
CA ARG A 33 15.65 13.00 -10.78
C ARG A 33 15.75 11.74 -9.91
N LEU A 34 14.93 10.73 -10.18
CA LEU A 34 14.79 9.53 -9.35
C LEU A 34 15.61 8.33 -9.86
N GLY A 35 15.97 8.37 -11.15
CA GLY A 35 16.44 7.19 -11.87
C GLY A 35 15.28 6.38 -12.44
N ARG A 36 15.44 5.89 -13.68
CA ARG A 36 14.41 5.15 -14.42
C ARG A 36 13.94 3.88 -13.69
N SER A 37 14.88 3.17 -13.03
CA SER A 37 14.57 1.95 -12.27
C SER A 37 13.68 2.22 -11.06
N GLU A 38 13.95 3.30 -10.32
CA GLU A 38 13.14 3.67 -9.14
C GLU A 38 11.74 4.09 -9.58
N LEU A 39 11.64 4.93 -10.61
CA LEU A 39 10.35 5.36 -11.14
C LEU A 39 9.53 4.17 -11.67
N ARG A 40 10.15 3.23 -12.40
CA ARG A 40 9.50 1.98 -12.85
C ARG A 40 8.93 1.21 -11.66
N ARG A 41 9.75 0.98 -10.63
CA ARG A 41 9.33 0.24 -9.43
C ARG A 41 8.13 0.88 -8.75
N ARG A 42 8.12 2.21 -8.62
CA ARG A 42 7.00 2.95 -7.99
C ARG A 42 5.73 2.93 -8.82
N LEU A 43 5.86 3.06 -10.15
CA LEU A 43 4.70 2.94 -11.04
C LEU A 43 4.09 1.54 -10.96
N LEU A 44 4.92 0.49 -11.04
CA LEU A 44 4.44 -0.89 -10.90
C LEU A 44 3.78 -1.15 -9.53
N HIS A 45 4.29 -0.56 -8.46
CA HIS A 45 3.68 -0.64 -7.13
C HIS A 45 2.31 0.05 -7.05
N MET A 46 2.11 1.14 -7.80
CA MET A 46 0.85 1.87 -7.85
C MET A 46 -0.21 1.22 -8.74
N VAL A 47 0.19 0.45 -9.77
CA VAL A 47 -0.73 -0.16 -10.76
C VAL A 47 -1.86 -0.97 -10.11
N PRO A 48 -1.62 -1.82 -9.11
CA PRO A 48 -2.70 -2.53 -8.40
C PRO A 48 -3.78 -1.63 -7.82
N GLY A 49 -3.42 -0.41 -7.39
CA GLY A 49 -4.36 0.58 -6.87
C GLY A 49 -5.37 1.09 -7.90
N LEU A 50 -5.16 0.82 -9.19
CA LEU A 50 -6.11 1.15 -10.25
C LEU A 50 -7.26 0.15 -10.36
N LEU A 51 -7.18 -1.01 -9.69
CA LEU A 51 -8.21 -2.05 -9.75
C LEU A 51 -9.63 -1.53 -9.43
N PRO A 52 -9.87 -0.74 -8.35
CA PRO A 52 -11.22 -0.26 -8.04
C PRO A 52 -11.86 0.51 -9.20
N PHE A 53 -11.07 1.33 -9.90
CA PHE A 53 -11.55 2.11 -11.05
C PHE A 53 -11.87 1.24 -12.26
N VAL A 54 -11.14 0.13 -12.45
CA VAL A 54 -11.45 -0.85 -13.49
C VAL A 54 -12.74 -1.61 -13.14
N LEU A 55 -12.94 -1.93 -11.86
CA LEU A 55 -14.15 -2.58 -11.38
C LEU A 55 -15.41 -1.73 -11.59
N TRP A 56 -15.30 -0.40 -11.60
CA TRP A 56 -16.41 0.51 -11.95
C TRP A 56 -16.92 0.37 -13.39
N VAL A 57 -16.11 -0.17 -14.30
CA VAL A 57 -16.57 -0.47 -15.67
C VAL A 57 -17.55 -1.65 -15.67
N TYR A 58 -17.41 -2.55 -14.70
CA TYR A 58 -18.31 -3.67 -14.54
C TYR A 58 -19.57 -3.21 -13.77
N PRO A 59 -20.78 -3.33 -14.33
CA PRO A 59 -21.99 -2.93 -13.64
C PRO A 59 -22.14 -3.74 -12.34
N HIS A 60 -22.12 -3.06 -11.22
CA HIS A 60 -22.43 -3.63 -9.92
C HIS A 60 -23.48 -2.76 -9.25
N GLU A 61 -24.64 -3.35 -8.97
CA GLU A 61 -25.66 -2.69 -8.18
C GLU A 61 -25.32 -2.84 -6.70
N TYR A 62 -25.42 -1.75 -5.95
CA TYR A 62 -25.37 -1.80 -4.50
C TYR A 62 -26.79 -2.05 -3.93
N PRO A 63 -26.96 -2.89 -2.90
CA PRO A 63 -25.92 -3.71 -2.27
C PRO A 63 -25.50 -4.83 -3.20
N TRP A 64 -24.24 -5.22 -3.12
CA TRP A 64 -23.62 -6.31 -3.87
C TRP A 64 -24.45 -7.59 -3.76
N THR A 65 -25.43 -7.75 -4.63
CA THR A 65 -26.44 -8.82 -4.53
C THR A 65 -25.82 -10.18 -4.83
N ASP A 66 -24.69 -10.18 -5.55
CA ASP A 66 -23.70 -11.24 -5.62
C ASP A 66 -22.31 -10.65 -5.34
N GLU A 67 -21.82 -10.70 -4.10
CA GLU A 67 -20.46 -10.23 -3.72
C GLU A 67 -19.31 -11.05 -4.35
N THR A 68 -19.65 -12.19 -4.95
CA THR A 68 -18.72 -13.17 -5.50
C THR A 68 -17.75 -12.59 -6.56
N PRO A 69 -18.18 -11.76 -7.53
CA PRO A 69 -17.29 -11.25 -8.57
C PRO A 69 -16.15 -10.38 -8.01
N ILE A 70 -16.42 -9.40 -7.15
CA ILE A 70 -15.35 -8.56 -6.58
C ILE A 70 -14.39 -9.40 -5.78
N ARG A 71 -14.90 -10.27 -4.90
CA ARG A 71 -14.09 -11.12 -4.03
C ARG A 71 -13.14 -11.97 -4.88
N VAL A 72 -13.63 -12.53 -5.99
CA VAL A 72 -12.82 -13.28 -6.97
C VAL A 72 -11.81 -12.38 -7.69
N TRP A 73 -12.19 -11.17 -8.13
CA TRP A 73 -11.28 -10.25 -8.80
C TRP A 73 -10.17 -9.72 -7.88
N VAL A 74 -10.51 -9.33 -6.65
CA VAL A 74 -9.56 -8.81 -5.66
C VAL A 74 -8.65 -9.93 -5.16
N ALA A 75 -9.20 -11.10 -4.83
CA ALA A 75 -8.40 -12.26 -4.44
C ALA A 75 -7.51 -12.74 -5.59
N GLY A 76 -8.07 -12.82 -6.81
CA GLY A 76 -7.34 -13.18 -8.02
C GLY A 76 -6.20 -12.21 -8.29
N LEU A 77 -6.45 -10.89 -8.23
CA LEU A 77 -5.41 -9.88 -8.37
C LEU A 77 -4.35 -10.02 -7.28
N ALA A 78 -4.74 -10.12 -6.01
CA ALA A 78 -3.79 -10.24 -4.91
C ALA A 78 -2.91 -11.50 -5.05
N ILE A 79 -3.48 -12.62 -5.49
CA ILE A 79 -2.74 -13.86 -5.78
C ILE A 79 -1.81 -13.68 -6.98
N ILE A 80 -2.27 -13.06 -8.07
CA ILE A 80 -1.47 -12.79 -9.26
C ILE A 80 -0.30 -11.87 -8.91
N LEU A 81 -0.53 -10.80 -8.14
CA LEU A 81 0.51 -9.87 -7.71
C LEU A 81 1.50 -10.52 -6.75
N ALA A 82 1.03 -11.36 -5.83
CA ALA A 82 1.90 -12.15 -4.97
C ALA A 82 2.79 -13.07 -5.82
N PHE A 83 2.21 -13.80 -6.76
CA PHE A 83 2.93 -14.74 -7.61
C PHE A 83 3.90 -14.04 -8.56
N TYR A 84 3.47 -12.97 -9.25
CA TYR A 84 4.30 -12.16 -10.12
C TYR A 84 5.45 -11.51 -9.34
N GLY A 85 5.16 -10.90 -8.19
CA GLY A 85 6.16 -10.26 -7.35
C GLY A 85 7.18 -11.24 -6.78
N LEU A 86 6.77 -12.45 -6.38
CA LEU A 86 7.69 -13.51 -5.95
C LEU A 86 8.54 -14.05 -7.11
N ARG A 87 7.97 -14.18 -8.32
CA ARG A 87 8.68 -14.72 -9.49
C ARG A 87 9.69 -13.73 -10.08
N HIS A 88 9.34 -12.44 -10.14
CA HIS A 88 10.18 -11.38 -10.70
C HIS A 88 10.97 -10.61 -9.64
N PHE A 89 10.99 -11.11 -8.40
CA PHE A 89 11.69 -10.45 -7.29
C PHE A 89 13.15 -10.12 -7.62
N ARG A 90 13.88 -11.04 -8.27
CA ARG A 90 15.31 -10.87 -8.58
C ARG A 90 15.60 -9.79 -9.62
N GLU A 91 14.62 -9.42 -10.44
CA GLU A 91 14.74 -8.40 -11.50
C GLU A 91 14.34 -7.01 -11.01
N ILE A 92 13.48 -6.94 -9.99
CA ILE A 92 12.93 -5.70 -9.41
C ILE A 92 13.70 -5.29 -8.13
N ALA A 93 14.34 -6.25 -7.46
CA ALA A 93 15.11 -6.01 -6.25
C ALA A 93 16.36 -5.17 -6.50
N ARG A 94 16.60 -4.23 -5.59
CA ARG A 94 17.84 -3.44 -5.54
C ARG A 94 19.02 -4.36 -5.20
N SER A 95 20.15 -4.20 -5.89
CA SER A 95 21.39 -4.89 -5.53
C SER A 95 21.78 -4.56 -4.08
N GLY A 96 21.67 -5.53 -3.17
CA GLY A 96 22.05 -5.40 -1.75
C GLY A 96 20.91 -5.41 -0.72
N GLU A 97 19.63 -5.45 -1.12
CA GLU A 97 18.49 -5.60 -0.20
C GLU A 97 18.08 -7.08 -0.07
N GLY A 98 18.43 -7.70 1.06
CA GLY A 98 18.30 -9.15 1.28
C GLY A 98 16.91 -9.71 1.58
N SER A 99 15.79 -9.02 1.33
CA SER A 99 14.46 -9.59 1.62
C SER A 99 13.25 -8.90 0.98
N GLY A 100 13.31 -8.42 -0.25
CA GLY A 100 12.13 -7.79 -0.87
C GLY A 100 10.94 -8.74 -1.14
N ASP A 101 11.09 -10.06 -0.97
CA ASP A 101 9.99 -11.01 -0.76
C ASP A 101 9.02 -10.51 0.33
N THR A 102 9.54 -9.89 1.39
CA THR A 102 8.72 -9.36 2.49
C THR A 102 7.83 -8.19 2.08
N SER A 103 8.23 -7.39 1.08
CA SER A 103 7.45 -6.24 0.59
C SER A 103 6.26 -6.67 -0.24
N VAL A 104 6.48 -7.62 -1.15
CA VAL A 104 5.42 -8.23 -1.98
C VAL A 104 4.44 -9.03 -1.12
N LEU A 105 4.97 -9.82 -0.18
CA LEU A 105 4.15 -10.59 0.75
C LEU A 105 3.38 -9.68 1.71
N GLY A 106 3.99 -8.61 2.22
CA GLY A 106 3.33 -7.63 3.08
C GLY A 106 2.17 -6.92 2.39
N TYR A 107 2.34 -6.60 1.11
CA TYR A 107 1.28 -6.03 0.27
C TYR A 107 0.11 -7.01 0.10
N SER A 108 0.40 -8.21 -0.41
CA SER A 108 -0.60 -9.22 -0.73
C SER A 108 -1.34 -9.71 0.51
N PHE A 109 -0.62 -9.91 1.61
CA PHE A 109 -1.19 -10.31 2.90
C PHE A 109 -2.11 -9.24 3.47
N SER A 110 -1.77 -7.95 3.31
CA SER A 110 -2.63 -6.86 3.79
C SER A 110 -3.96 -6.81 3.04
N VAL A 111 -3.93 -6.98 1.71
CA VAL A 111 -5.13 -6.98 0.87
C VAL A 111 -5.98 -8.23 1.12
N LEU A 112 -5.38 -9.42 1.10
CA LEU A 112 -6.10 -10.68 1.37
C LEU A 112 -6.62 -10.73 2.81
N GLY A 113 -5.85 -10.22 3.77
CA GLY A 113 -6.25 -10.13 5.17
C GLY A 113 -7.44 -9.19 5.36
N ALA A 114 -7.45 -8.03 4.70
CA ALA A 114 -8.61 -7.13 4.72
C ALA A 114 -9.87 -7.80 4.16
N LEU A 115 -9.74 -8.51 3.03
CA LEU A 115 -10.85 -9.25 2.42
C LEU A 115 -11.38 -10.36 3.32
N ALA A 116 -10.49 -11.07 4.02
CA ALA A 116 -10.85 -12.15 4.93
C ALA A 116 -11.49 -11.65 6.24
N ILE A 117 -11.06 -10.48 6.74
CA ILE A 117 -11.53 -9.90 8.01
C ILE A 117 -12.83 -9.13 7.83
N ALA A 118 -12.99 -8.43 6.71
CA ALA A 118 -14.17 -7.62 6.40
C ALA A 118 -14.85 -8.14 5.12
N PRO A 119 -15.27 -9.42 5.06
CA PRO A 119 -15.80 -10.01 3.85
C PRO A 119 -17.05 -9.28 3.35
N ASP A 120 -17.91 -8.83 4.26
CA ASP A 120 -19.17 -8.16 3.96
C ASP A 120 -19.02 -6.65 3.71
N ASN A 121 -17.78 -6.13 3.72
CA ASN A 121 -17.46 -4.72 3.48
C ASN A 121 -16.27 -4.64 2.48
N PRO A 122 -16.45 -5.10 1.23
CA PRO A 122 -15.39 -5.16 0.22
C PRO A 122 -14.74 -3.79 -0.03
N GLU A 123 -15.46 -2.69 0.17
CA GLU A 123 -14.94 -1.33 0.08
C GLU A 123 -13.77 -1.07 1.04
N ILE A 124 -13.74 -1.71 2.22
CA ILE A 124 -12.60 -1.63 3.16
C ILE A 124 -11.35 -2.24 2.53
N THR A 125 -11.50 -3.34 1.80
CA THR A 125 -10.38 -3.98 1.10
C THR A 125 -9.85 -3.09 -0.02
N LEU A 126 -10.74 -2.44 -0.77
CA LEU A 126 -10.37 -1.51 -1.82
C LEU A 126 -9.68 -0.26 -1.27
N ILE A 127 -10.11 0.23 -0.10
CA ILE A 127 -9.43 1.31 0.65
C ILE A 127 -8.01 0.88 1.07
N VAL A 128 -7.84 -0.33 1.60
CA VAL A 128 -6.51 -0.87 1.95
C VAL A 128 -5.62 -0.94 0.72
N LEU A 129 -6.13 -1.48 -0.38
CA LEU A 129 -5.41 -1.59 -1.65
C LEU A 129 -4.94 -0.23 -2.17
N VAL A 130 -5.86 0.74 -2.24
CA VAL A 130 -5.58 2.05 -2.83
C VAL A 130 -4.61 2.88 -1.98
N ILE A 131 -4.70 2.78 -0.65
CA ILE A 131 -3.78 3.46 0.27
C ILE A 131 -2.38 2.83 0.21
N LEU A 132 -2.27 1.50 0.13
CA LEU A 132 -0.98 0.84 -0.04
C LEU A 132 -0.31 1.20 -1.37
N ALA A 133 -1.09 1.24 -2.45
CA ALA A 133 -0.60 1.56 -3.78
C ALA A 133 -0.16 3.02 -3.90
N PHE A 134 -1.06 3.97 -3.62
CA PHE A 134 -0.82 5.39 -3.87
C PHE A 134 -0.22 6.13 -2.69
N GLY A 135 -0.49 5.70 -1.46
CA GLY A 135 0.08 6.32 -0.26
C GLY A 135 1.60 6.23 -0.24
N ASP A 136 2.18 5.01 -0.22
CA ASP A 136 3.63 4.82 -0.21
C ASP A 136 4.31 5.45 -1.43
N GLY A 137 3.73 5.19 -2.61
CA GLY A 137 4.27 5.70 -3.85
C GLY A 137 4.32 7.23 -3.87
N SER A 138 3.25 7.92 -3.45
CA SER A 138 3.24 9.38 -3.37
C SER A 138 4.14 9.93 -2.26
N ALA A 139 4.29 9.23 -1.13
CA ALA A 139 5.18 9.62 -0.06
C ALA A 139 6.65 9.63 -0.51
N THR A 140 7.04 8.59 -1.25
CA THR A 140 8.38 8.50 -1.81
C THR A 140 8.61 9.59 -2.86
N LEU A 141 7.68 9.73 -3.82
CA LEU A 141 7.78 10.75 -4.86
C LEU A 141 7.86 12.16 -4.26
N GLY A 142 6.94 12.50 -3.35
CA GLY A 142 6.91 13.78 -2.68
C GLY A 142 8.16 14.04 -1.84
N GLY A 143 8.62 13.04 -1.08
CA GLY A 143 9.82 13.14 -0.25
C GLY A 143 11.10 13.36 -1.06
N MET A 144 11.21 12.72 -2.23
CA MET A 144 12.38 12.85 -3.11
C MET A 144 12.33 14.11 -3.99
N LEU A 145 11.15 14.49 -4.47
CA LEU A 145 10.99 15.62 -5.40
C LEU A 145 11.02 16.98 -4.70
N MET A 146 10.28 17.13 -3.61
CA MET A 146 10.19 18.40 -2.88
C MET A 146 11.38 18.57 -1.94
N LYS A 147 11.98 17.46 -1.48
CA LYS A 147 12.99 17.45 -0.40
C LYS A 147 12.43 18.19 0.83
N GLY A 148 13.25 18.42 1.84
CA GLY A 148 12.85 19.21 3.02
C GLY A 148 13.18 18.55 4.35
N PRO A 149 12.65 19.10 5.45
CA PRO A 149 13.00 18.62 6.79
C PRO A 149 12.55 17.17 6.99
N THR A 150 13.44 16.40 7.59
CA THR A 150 13.15 15.04 8.05
C THR A 150 12.18 15.07 9.22
N LEU A 151 11.38 14.02 9.39
CA LEU A 151 10.54 13.86 10.58
C LEU A 151 11.42 13.76 11.83
N PHE A 152 11.01 14.37 12.93
CA PHE A 152 11.83 14.37 14.15
C PHE A 152 11.95 12.98 14.80
N TRP A 153 10.98 12.10 14.54
CA TRP A 153 10.96 10.71 15.03
C TRP A 153 11.53 9.70 14.03
N ASN A 154 11.66 10.06 12.75
CA ASN A 154 12.21 9.19 11.73
C ASN A 154 13.01 10.00 10.69
N ARG A 155 14.33 10.02 10.86
CA ARG A 155 15.23 10.78 9.99
C ARG A 155 15.29 10.25 8.55
N ALA A 156 14.83 9.03 8.30
CA ALA A 156 14.77 8.46 6.95
C ALA A 156 13.56 8.93 6.14
N LYS A 157 12.55 9.54 6.78
CA LYS A 157 11.33 10.03 6.13
C LYS A 157 11.23 11.56 6.28
N THR A 158 10.50 12.21 5.38
CA THR A 158 10.38 13.68 5.34
C THR A 158 8.94 14.14 5.57
N TRP A 159 8.78 15.38 6.01
CA TRP A 159 7.46 16.02 6.11
C TRP A 159 6.76 16.10 4.75
N ALA A 160 7.52 16.40 3.69
CA ALA A 160 7.00 16.45 2.34
C ALA A 160 6.40 15.09 1.89
N GLY A 161 7.07 13.98 2.22
CA GLY A 161 6.56 12.64 1.96
C GLY A 161 5.29 12.33 2.77
N LEU A 162 5.27 12.67 4.06
CA LEU A 162 4.10 12.45 4.92
C LEU A 162 2.87 13.22 4.42
N ILE A 163 3.03 14.48 4.04
CA ILE A 163 1.93 15.31 3.50
C ILE A 163 1.46 14.76 2.15
N SER A 164 2.38 14.31 1.30
CA SER A 164 2.04 13.72 0.00
C SER A 164 1.22 12.45 0.17
N PHE A 165 1.64 11.56 1.09
CA PHE A 165 0.88 10.36 1.46
C PHE A 165 -0.54 10.77 1.86
N TRP A 166 -0.66 11.74 2.78
CA TRP A 166 -1.94 12.13 3.32
C TRP A 166 -2.88 12.69 2.26
N VAL A 167 -2.41 13.64 1.44
CA VAL A 167 -3.23 14.28 0.42
C VAL A 167 -3.65 13.29 -0.67
N VAL A 168 -2.69 12.57 -1.25
CA VAL A 168 -2.97 11.64 -2.36
C VAL A 168 -3.76 10.44 -1.85
N GLY A 169 -3.36 9.86 -0.73
CA GLY A 169 -4.06 8.74 -0.11
C GLY A 169 -5.52 9.10 0.23
N THR A 170 -5.77 10.29 0.77
CA THR A 170 -7.13 10.74 1.10
C THR A 170 -7.99 10.90 -0.15
N LEU A 171 -7.46 11.53 -1.20
CA LEU A 171 -8.21 11.72 -2.45
C LEU A 171 -8.61 10.38 -3.06
N PHE A 172 -7.67 9.47 -3.25
CA PHE A 172 -7.96 8.18 -3.87
C PHE A 172 -8.83 7.28 -2.99
N ALA A 173 -8.58 7.23 -1.67
CA ALA A 173 -9.42 6.48 -0.76
C ALA A 173 -10.85 7.02 -0.69
N ALA A 174 -11.03 8.35 -0.71
CA ALA A 174 -12.35 8.98 -0.72
C ALA A 174 -13.11 8.67 -2.01
N VAL A 175 -12.45 8.77 -3.17
CA VAL A 175 -13.04 8.47 -4.48
C VAL A 175 -13.48 7.02 -4.56
N VAL A 176 -12.60 6.09 -4.19
CA VAL A 176 -12.91 4.65 -4.16
C VAL A 176 -14.08 4.41 -3.22
N TYR A 177 -13.95 4.79 -1.96
CA TYR A 177 -14.98 4.53 -0.96
C TYR A 177 -16.34 5.12 -1.36
N TRP A 178 -16.38 6.38 -1.79
CA TRP A 178 -17.62 7.01 -2.25
C TRP A 178 -18.23 6.25 -3.43
N GLY A 179 -17.45 5.87 -4.43
CA GLY A 179 -17.98 5.16 -5.60
C GLY A 179 -18.56 3.79 -5.27
N GLU A 180 -17.99 3.08 -4.29
CA GLU A 180 -18.48 1.76 -3.86
C GLU A 180 -19.78 1.83 -3.03
N VAL A 181 -20.03 2.95 -2.35
CA VAL A 181 -21.16 3.10 -1.41
C VAL A 181 -22.07 4.28 -1.75
N VAL A 182 -22.17 4.62 -3.03
CA VAL A 182 -23.20 5.52 -3.55
C VAL A 182 -24.49 4.75 -3.81
N PRO A 183 -25.67 5.28 -3.43
CA PRO A 183 -25.91 6.62 -2.87
C PRO A 183 -25.95 6.70 -1.33
N GLN A 184 -25.47 5.69 -0.60
CA GLN A 184 -25.67 5.55 0.85
C GLN A 184 -25.01 6.68 1.65
N ILE A 185 -23.85 7.18 1.19
CA ILE A 185 -23.14 8.28 1.85
C ILE A 185 -22.88 9.45 0.90
N SER A 186 -22.79 10.65 1.50
CA SER A 186 -22.35 11.85 0.77
C SER A 186 -20.84 11.82 0.50
N TRP A 187 -20.42 12.53 -0.55
CA TRP A 187 -19.00 12.77 -0.84
C TRP A 187 -18.24 13.36 0.36
N GLU A 188 -18.87 14.30 1.07
CA GLU A 188 -18.26 14.94 2.24
C GLU A 188 -17.97 13.94 3.36
N THR A 189 -18.91 13.02 3.62
CA THR A 189 -18.73 11.94 4.59
C THR A 189 -17.58 11.02 4.18
N ALA A 190 -17.56 10.58 2.91
CA ALA A 190 -16.51 9.72 2.38
C ALA A 190 -15.12 10.37 2.50
N PHE A 191 -15.00 11.65 2.13
CA PHE A 191 -13.76 12.41 2.21
C PHE A 191 -13.25 12.56 3.65
N ARG A 192 -14.14 12.88 4.60
CA ARG A 192 -13.79 12.99 6.02
C ARG A 192 -13.34 11.64 6.59
N GLN A 193 -14.08 10.57 6.32
CA GLN A 193 -13.76 9.22 6.81
C GLN A 193 -12.42 8.73 6.22
N ALA A 194 -12.23 8.86 4.91
CA ALA A 194 -10.97 8.53 4.24
C ALA A 194 -9.79 9.33 4.81
N GLY A 195 -9.97 10.62 5.06
CA GLY A 195 -8.94 11.47 5.66
C GLY A 195 -8.47 10.97 7.03
N LEU A 196 -9.39 10.55 7.89
CA LEU A 196 -9.06 9.97 9.21
C LEU A 196 -8.30 8.65 9.07
N ILE A 197 -8.75 7.77 8.16
CA ILE A 197 -8.11 6.47 7.90
C ILE A 197 -6.67 6.67 7.39
N VAL A 198 -6.49 7.58 6.43
CA VAL A 198 -5.20 7.84 5.79
C VAL A 198 -4.22 8.50 6.76
N ILE A 199 -4.68 9.34 7.70
CA ILE A 199 -3.80 9.87 8.77
C ILE A 199 -3.19 8.72 9.56
N CYS A 200 -3.99 7.73 9.99
CA CYS A 200 -3.48 6.56 10.71
C CYS A 200 -2.45 5.79 9.87
N ALA A 201 -2.73 5.56 8.59
CA ALA A 201 -1.83 4.89 7.66
C ALA A 201 -0.51 5.66 7.45
N ALA A 202 -0.59 6.98 7.24
CA ALA A 202 0.56 7.85 7.03
C ALA A 202 1.47 7.92 8.27
N PHE A 203 0.87 7.99 9.47
CA PHE A 203 1.63 7.90 10.71
C PHE A 203 2.29 6.53 10.87
N ALA A 204 1.55 5.45 10.61
CA ALA A 204 2.12 4.11 10.65
C ALA A 204 3.34 4.03 9.73
N GLU A 205 3.21 4.50 8.48
CA GLU A 205 4.29 4.56 7.49
C GLU A 205 5.52 5.37 7.94
N SER A 206 5.29 6.40 8.74
CA SER A 206 6.35 7.29 9.20
C SER A 206 7.21 6.71 10.33
N LEU A 207 6.81 5.61 10.98
CA LEU A 207 7.49 5.11 12.17
C LEU A 207 8.82 4.41 11.83
N PRO A 208 9.87 4.55 12.65
CA PRO A 208 11.17 3.92 12.43
C PRO A 208 11.17 2.45 12.93
N LEU A 209 10.22 1.63 12.45
CA LEU A 209 10.10 0.22 12.87
C LEU A 209 10.79 -0.70 11.86
N ARG A 210 11.42 -1.78 12.35
CA ARG A 210 12.04 -2.84 11.51
C ARG A 210 11.00 -3.82 10.93
N MET A 211 9.74 -3.42 10.86
CA MET A 211 8.64 -4.20 10.28
C MET A 211 8.46 -3.80 8.82
N ASN A 212 7.93 -4.69 8.01
CA ASN A 212 7.61 -4.36 6.63
C ASN A 212 6.62 -3.18 6.55
N ASP A 213 7.00 -2.14 5.81
CA ASP A 213 6.24 -0.89 5.67
C ASP A 213 4.82 -1.16 5.13
N ASN A 214 4.68 -1.98 4.08
CA ASN A 214 3.38 -2.35 3.51
C ASN A 214 2.48 -3.07 4.52
N LEU A 215 3.02 -4.04 5.25
CA LEU A 215 2.23 -4.77 6.25
C LEU A 215 1.72 -3.83 7.36
N ARG A 216 2.59 -2.95 7.84
CA ARG A 216 2.24 -1.98 8.87
C ARG A 216 1.16 -1.00 8.40
N VAL A 217 1.31 -0.46 7.19
CA VAL A 217 0.34 0.46 6.58
C VAL A 217 -0.99 -0.24 6.34
N GLY A 218 -0.96 -1.47 5.83
CA GLY A 218 -2.14 -2.28 5.57
C GLY A 218 -2.94 -2.56 6.85
N ILE A 219 -2.27 -3.00 7.93
CA ILE A 219 -2.91 -3.22 9.23
C ILE A 219 -3.50 -1.92 9.79
N ALA A 220 -2.74 -0.83 9.77
CA ALA A 220 -3.22 0.46 10.27
C ALA A 220 -4.46 0.94 9.49
N THR A 221 -4.45 0.75 8.17
CA THR A 221 -5.56 1.13 7.29
C THR A 221 -6.79 0.27 7.55
N LEU A 222 -6.64 -1.06 7.66
CA LEU A 222 -7.74 -1.96 7.96
C LEU A 222 -8.39 -1.64 9.31
N ILE A 223 -7.57 -1.52 10.37
CA ILE A 223 -8.06 -1.21 11.71
C ILE A 223 -8.80 0.12 11.70
N ALA A 224 -8.21 1.16 11.09
CA ALA A 224 -8.83 2.49 11.02
C ALA A 224 -10.13 2.47 10.19
N SER A 225 -10.19 1.67 9.12
CA SER A 225 -11.39 1.55 8.28
C SER A 225 -12.53 0.88 9.05
N LEU A 226 -12.29 -0.26 9.70
CA LEU A 226 -13.27 -0.92 10.57
C LEU A 226 -13.79 0.02 11.66
N ALA A 227 -12.87 0.79 12.22
CA ALA A 227 -13.14 1.81 13.23
C ALA A 227 -14.07 2.94 12.74
N VAL A 228 -13.77 3.51 11.58
CA VAL A 228 -14.39 4.74 11.07
C VAL A 228 -15.64 4.46 10.25
N ILE A 229 -15.68 3.35 9.51
CA ILE A 229 -16.74 2.97 8.56
C ILE A 229 -17.75 2.04 9.22
N ALA A 230 -17.31 0.92 9.80
CA ALA A 230 -18.22 -0.06 10.39
C ALA A 230 -18.85 0.41 11.73
N GLY A 231 -18.49 1.61 12.21
CA GLY A 231 -19.17 2.28 13.33
C GLY A 231 -19.04 1.58 14.69
N GLU A 232 -18.26 0.51 14.81
CA GLU A 232 -18.29 -0.33 16.02
C GLU A 232 -17.54 0.25 17.24
N TYR A 233 -16.69 1.28 17.13
CA TYR A 233 -15.81 1.63 18.27
C TYR A 233 -15.61 3.13 18.54
N ARG A 234 -16.13 3.57 19.70
CA ARG A 234 -15.93 4.90 20.32
C ARG A 234 -14.45 5.33 20.26
N PRO A 235 -14.11 6.56 19.82
CA PRO A 235 -12.74 7.01 19.49
C PRO A 235 -11.68 6.81 20.60
N VAL A 236 -12.09 6.74 21.87
CA VAL A 236 -11.23 6.42 23.02
C VAL A 236 -10.62 5.00 22.92
N LYS A 237 -11.36 4.02 22.39
CA LYS A 237 -10.86 2.66 22.23
C LYS A 237 -9.84 2.54 21.10
N MET A 238 -9.90 3.41 20.07
CA MET A 238 -8.89 3.45 19.01
C MET A 238 -7.57 4.06 19.48
N LEU A 239 -7.63 5.12 20.29
CA LEU A 239 -6.42 5.66 20.92
C LEU A 239 -5.77 4.58 21.80
N ILE A 240 -6.58 3.79 22.53
CA ILE A 240 -6.10 2.67 23.34
C ILE A 240 -5.53 1.55 22.47
N VAL A 241 -6.21 1.10 21.41
CA VAL A 241 -5.73 0.01 20.54
C VAL A 241 -4.47 0.43 19.79
N ALA A 242 -4.45 1.62 19.18
CA ALA A 242 -3.26 2.14 18.51
C ALA A 242 -2.10 2.27 19.51
N THR A 243 -2.34 2.78 20.72
CA THR A 243 -1.32 2.88 21.76
C THR A 243 -0.85 1.50 22.24
N VAL A 244 -1.76 0.55 22.44
CA VAL A 244 -1.44 -0.82 22.88
C VAL A 244 -0.67 -1.58 21.81
N VAL A 245 -1.06 -1.48 20.54
CA VAL A 245 -0.32 -2.08 19.41
C VAL A 245 1.08 -1.47 19.33
N LEU A 246 1.20 -0.14 19.42
CA LEU A 246 2.49 0.54 19.39
C LEU A 246 3.38 0.15 20.60
N LEU A 247 2.79 0.03 21.80
CA LEU A 247 3.50 -0.39 23.02
C LEU A 247 3.91 -1.86 22.98
N ILE A 248 3.04 -2.76 22.50
CA ILE A 248 3.36 -4.19 22.33
C ILE A 248 4.49 -4.34 21.31
N VAL A 249 4.39 -3.67 20.16
CA VAL A 249 5.42 -3.69 19.13
C VAL A 249 6.75 -3.15 19.66
N HIS A 250 6.72 -2.01 20.38
CA HIS A 250 7.91 -1.45 21.02
C HIS A 250 8.52 -2.41 22.06
N HIS A 251 7.69 -3.04 22.89
CA HIS A 251 8.12 -3.96 23.93
C HIS A 251 8.76 -5.22 23.36
N LEU A 252 8.15 -5.81 22.33
CA LEU A 252 8.68 -6.99 21.65
C LEU A 252 10.01 -6.70 20.94
N GLN A 253 10.15 -5.50 20.38
CA GLN A 253 11.42 -5.06 19.76
C GLN A 253 12.53 -4.89 20.80
N ARG A 254 12.24 -4.26 21.95
CA ARG A 254 13.21 -4.13 23.06
C ARG A 254 13.70 -5.49 23.57
N ARG A 255 12.78 -6.45 23.77
CA ARG A 255 13.15 -7.79 24.24
C ARG A 255 14.08 -8.52 23.28
N ARG A 256 13.84 -8.41 21.96
CA ARG A 256 14.72 -9.02 20.95
C ARG A 256 16.12 -8.40 20.92
N LEU A 257 16.23 -7.09 21.14
CA LEU A 257 17.53 -6.42 21.18
C LEU A 257 18.36 -6.84 22.41
N ASN A 258 17.71 -6.98 23.57
CA ASN A 258 18.39 -7.42 24.78
C ASN A 258 18.84 -8.89 24.66
N ALA A 259 17.98 -9.78 24.15
CA ALA A 259 18.34 -11.18 23.95
C ALA A 259 19.51 -11.38 22.96
N ALA A 260 19.65 -10.51 21.95
CA ALA A 260 20.76 -10.56 20.99
C ALA A 260 22.06 -9.94 21.52
N ALA A 261 21.98 -9.06 22.53
CA ALA A 261 23.16 -8.51 23.20
C ALA A 261 23.76 -9.53 24.17
N ASP A 262 22.90 -10.26 24.89
CA ASP A 262 23.32 -11.28 25.86
C ASP A 262 23.99 -12.48 25.17
N SER A 263 23.57 -12.85 23.96
CA SER A 263 24.16 -13.97 23.20
C SER A 263 25.54 -13.70 22.59
N ASN A 264 26.01 -12.45 22.58
CA ASN A 264 27.32 -12.05 22.04
C ASN A 264 28.34 -11.71 23.16
N GLY A 265 27.92 -11.82 24.42
CA GLY A 265 28.75 -11.54 25.60
C GLY A 265 29.37 -12.78 26.26
N ASP A 266 29.03 -13.98 25.78
CA ASP A 266 29.61 -15.28 26.15
C ASP A 266 30.58 -15.78 25.06
#